data_AF-A0A1Q3JHY4-F1
#
_entry.id   AF-A0A1Q3JHY4-F1
#
_cell.length_a   1.000
_cell.length_b   1.000
_cell.length_c   1.000
_cell.angle_alpha   90.00
_cell.angle_beta   90.00
_cell.angle_gamma   90.00
#
_symmetry.space_group_name_H-M   'P 1'
#
loop_
_entity.id
_entity.type
_entity.pdbx_description
1 polymer ?
#
loop_
_entity_poly.entity_id
_entity_poly.type
_entity_poly.pdbx_seq_one_letter_code
_entity_poly.pdbx_strand_id
1 'polypeptide(L)'
;MKTQAALANNSADDVVCRLRTVAHELLDIQLADLKRIAEIGMEIIEGLGRMAHEAEAGPDVPGRNAAPPRAETVVLAFARASRAVRLTFALQTDLVEKLRRAEAAGSLSAYVAEAFAPTTQRTAPSPAAEPTPERARKDAIAGVLTDIVHDAAGDNQERLERLIHEAGERLNETDRFADILARPMSEVVAHVCAELGLDPDWTRLSRQAWAVEEADSGVVGEALAALDPQPKTPPLTPAKAGAQAESQEWRSGPVAAAARLSDIPLGPRPSPG
;
A
#
# COMPACT_ATOMS: atom_id res chain seq x y z
N MET A 1 -26.97 -29.28 -33.40
CA MET A 1 -25.85 -28.34 -33.21
C MET A 1 -26.24 -27.00 -32.58
N LYS A 2 -27.46 -26.45 -32.78
CA LYS A 2 -27.87 -25.17 -32.12
C LYS A 2 -27.97 -25.22 -30.59
N THR A 3 -28.23 -26.39 -30.00
CA THR A 3 -28.38 -26.56 -28.54
C THR A 3 -27.05 -26.46 -27.78
N GLN A 4 -25.93 -26.83 -28.40
CA GLN A 4 -24.62 -26.82 -27.74
C GLN A 4 -24.05 -25.40 -27.60
N ALA A 5 -24.32 -24.51 -28.56
CA ALA A 5 -23.93 -23.10 -28.48
C ALA A 5 -24.68 -22.33 -27.38
N ALA A 6 -25.96 -22.65 -27.16
CA ALA A 6 -26.77 -22.02 -26.11
C ALA A 6 -26.29 -22.40 -24.69
N LEU A 7 -25.86 -23.64 -24.49
CA LEU A 7 -25.32 -24.11 -23.21
C LEU A 7 -23.97 -23.45 -22.86
N ALA A 8 -23.12 -23.21 -23.84
CA ALA A 8 -21.82 -22.54 -23.63
C ALA A 8 -22.00 -21.07 -23.21
N ASN A 9 -22.96 -20.35 -23.80
CA ASN A 9 -23.21 -18.95 -23.46
C ASN A 9 -23.75 -18.78 -22.03
N ASN A 10 -24.67 -19.65 -21.59
CA ASN A 10 -25.19 -19.61 -20.22
C ASN A 10 -24.08 -19.85 -19.17
N SER A 11 -23.08 -20.66 -19.51
CA SER A 11 -21.94 -20.91 -18.62
C SER A 11 -21.02 -19.70 -18.49
N ALA A 12 -20.84 -18.91 -19.55
CA ALA A 12 -19.99 -17.73 -19.52
C ALA A 12 -20.62 -16.60 -18.71
N ASP A 13 -21.93 -16.35 -18.90
CA ASP A 13 -22.67 -15.32 -18.17
C ASP A 13 -22.72 -15.61 -16.65
N ASP A 14 -22.85 -16.88 -16.27
CA ASP A 14 -22.83 -17.31 -14.86
C ASP A 14 -21.45 -17.10 -14.19
N VAL A 15 -20.35 -17.33 -14.91
CA VAL A 15 -19.00 -17.05 -14.40
C VAL A 15 -18.78 -15.56 -14.22
N VAL A 16 -19.19 -14.73 -15.19
CA VAL A 16 -19.08 -13.25 -15.08
C VAL A 16 -19.92 -12.73 -13.91
N CYS A 17 -21.12 -13.27 -13.70
CA CYS A 17 -21.98 -12.89 -12.59
C CYS A 17 -21.31 -13.21 -11.23
N ARG A 18 -20.77 -14.42 -11.08
CA ARG A 18 -20.04 -14.82 -9.85
C ARG A 18 -18.80 -13.97 -9.60
N LEU A 19 -18.01 -13.70 -10.64
CA LEU A 19 -16.84 -12.82 -10.53
C LEU A 19 -17.23 -11.40 -10.10
N ARG A 20 -18.34 -10.86 -10.64
CA ARG A 20 -18.86 -9.56 -10.23
C ARG A 20 -19.22 -9.54 -8.75
N THR A 21 -19.93 -10.54 -8.27
CA THR A 21 -20.28 -10.65 -6.83
C THR A 21 -19.04 -10.66 -5.95
N VAL A 22 -18.06 -11.51 -6.27
CA VAL A 22 -16.81 -11.59 -5.49
C VAL A 22 -16.05 -10.26 -5.51
N ALA A 23 -15.97 -9.59 -6.66
CA ALA A 23 -15.29 -8.29 -6.76
C ALA A 23 -15.98 -7.19 -5.91
N HIS A 24 -17.32 -7.18 -5.86
CA HIS A 24 -18.06 -6.24 -5.03
C HIS A 24 -17.91 -6.55 -3.54
N GLU A 25 -17.98 -7.82 -3.14
CA GLU A 25 -17.79 -8.21 -1.74
C GLU A 25 -16.40 -7.80 -1.21
N LEU A 26 -15.35 -7.97 -2.02
CA LEU A 26 -14.00 -7.52 -1.68
C LEU A 26 -13.93 -6.00 -1.55
N LEU A 27 -14.51 -5.28 -2.51
CA LEU A 27 -14.55 -3.82 -2.47
C LEU A 27 -15.30 -3.34 -1.22
N ASP A 28 -16.43 -3.96 -0.87
CA ASP A 28 -17.21 -3.62 0.32
C ASP A 28 -16.39 -3.80 1.61
N ILE A 29 -15.63 -4.90 1.73
CA ILE A 29 -14.72 -5.13 2.86
C ILE A 29 -13.65 -4.03 2.92
N GLN A 30 -12.97 -3.75 1.81
CA GLN A 30 -11.93 -2.71 1.75
C GLN A 30 -12.47 -1.32 2.07
N LEU A 31 -13.66 -0.98 1.56
CA LEU A 31 -14.33 0.28 1.84
C LEU A 31 -14.75 0.38 3.29
N ALA A 32 -15.20 -0.71 3.91
CA ALA A 32 -15.56 -0.75 5.33
C ALA A 32 -14.34 -0.49 6.23
N ASP A 33 -13.19 -1.10 5.92
CA ASP A 33 -11.94 -0.88 6.66
C ASP A 33 -11.43 0.56 6.53
N LEU A 34 -11.41 1.09 5.29
CA LEU A 34 -11.02 2.48 5.04
C LEU A 34 -11.98 3.47 5.70
N LYS A 35 -13.28 3.17 5.72
CA LYS A 35 -14.27 3.95 6.44
C LYS A 35 -13.99 3.96 7.94
N ARG A 36 -13.64 2.80 8.52
CA ARG A 36 -13.32 2.72 9.95
C ARG A 36 -12.09 3.56 10.30
N ILE A 37 -11.07 3.58 9.45
CA ILE A 37 -9.88 4.44 9.63
C ILE A 37 -10.28 5.92 9.58
N ALA A 38 -11.12 6.30 8.61
CA ALA A 38 -11.60 7.67 8.49
C ALA A 38 -12.42 8.12 9.72
N GLU A 39 -13.28 7.24 10.25
CA GLU A 39 -14.03 7.49 11.49
C GLU A 39 -13.09 7.73 12.68
N ILE A 40 -12.08 6.88 12.87
CA ILE A 40 -11.08 7.07 13.94
C ILE A 40 -10.33 8.39 13.75
N GLY A 41 -9.94 8.73 12.52
CA GLY A 41 -9.30 10.01 12.21
C GLY A 41 -10.19 11.20 12.57
N MET A 42 -11.50 11.12 12.31
CA MET A 42 -12.47 12.14 12.68
C MET A 42 -12.66 12.24 14.19
N GLU A 43 -12.74 11.12 14.91
CA GLU A 43 -12.79 11.10 16.39
C GLU A 43 -11.57 11.80 17.00
N ILE A 44 -10.37 11.57 16.45
CA ILE A 44 -9.12 12.25 16.85
C ILE A 44 -9.23 13.76 16.58
N ILE A 45 -9.67 14.16 15.40
CA ILE A 45 -9.85 15.56 15.01
C ILE A 45 -10.80 16.28 15.97
N GLU A 46 -11.94 15.67 16.29
CA GLU A 46 -12.89 16.23 17.25
C GLU A 46 -12.29 16.35 18.66
N GLY A 47 -11.52 15.34 19.08
CA GLY A 47 -10.76 15.37 20.33
C GLY A 47 -9.79 16.54 20.40
N LEU A 48 -9.02 16.75 19.33
CA LEU A 48 -8.09 17.88 19.21
C LEU A 48 -8.82 19.23 19.21
N GLY A 49 -10.00 19.32 18.58
CA GLY A 49 -10.84 20.52 18.60
C GLY A 49 -11.33 20.86 20.02
N ARG A 50 -11.78 19.86 20.79
CA ARG A 50 -12.13 20.06 22.22
C ARG A 50 -10.93 20.52 23.02
N MET A 51 -9.77 19.90 22.84
CA MET A 51 -8.54 20.29 23.54
C MET A 51 -8.09 21.71 23.22
N ALA A 52 -8.22 22.15 21.96
CA ALA A 52 -7.93 23.52 21.56
C ALA A 52 -8.89 24.51 22.25
N HIS A 53 -10.19 24.21 22.26
CA HIS A 53 -11.19 25.05 22.92
C HIS A 53 -10.97 25.15 24.43
N GLU A 54 -10.64 24.04 25.08
CA GLU A 54 -10.31 24.02 26.52
C GLU A 54 -8.98 24.70 26.86
N ALA A 55 -8.06 24.86 25.90
CA ALA A 55 -6.83 25.63 26.09
C ALA A 55 -7.11 27.14 26.03
N GLU A 56 -8.10 27.57 25.25
CA GLU A 56 -8.53 28.97 25.16
C GLU A 56 -9.36 29.42 26.38
N ALA A 57 -10.02 28.48 27.08
CA ALA A 57 -10.89 28.77 28.22
C ALA A 57 -10.19 29.29 29.50
N GLY A 58 -8.85 29.41 29.51
CA GLY A 58 -8.08 30.00 30.60
C GLY A 58 -7.69 29.02 31.74
N PRO A 59 -6.81 29.45 32.66
CA PRO A 59 -6.12 28.57 33.62
C PRO A 59 -6.93 28.14 34.86
N ASP A 60 -8.14 28.67 35.08
CA ASP A 60 -8.87 28.54 36.36
C ASP A 60 -9.66 27.22 36.54
N VAL A 61 -9.41 26.18 35.75
CA VAL A 61 -10.07 24.87 35.92
C VAL A 61 -9.37 24.07 37.03
N PRO A 62 -9.98 23.88 38.23
CA PRO A 62 -9.33 23.17 39.34
C PRO A 62 -9.20 21.67 39.01
N GLY A 63 -7.99 21.11 39.15
CA GLY A 63 -7.73 19.68 39.00
C GLY A 63 -6.97 19.25 37.74
N ARG A 64 -6.52 20.18 36.89
CA ARG A 64 -5.71 19.86 35.71
C ARG A 64 -4.23 19.68 36.09
N ASN A 65 -3.82 18.43 36.34
CA ASN A 65 -2.43 18.09 36.74
C ASN A 65 -1.43 18.00 35.57
N ALA A 66 -1.88 18.06 34.32
CA ALA A 66 -1.01 18.04 33.14
C ALA A 66 -0.96 19.44 32.51
N ALA A 67 0.25 19.91 32.18
CA ALA A 67 0.41 21.11 31.37
C ALA A 67 -0.34 20.93 30.03
N PRO A 68 -1.16 21.90 29.59
CA PRO A 68 -1.87 21.78 28.34
C PRO A 68 -0.87 21.62 27.19
N PRO A 69 -1.18 20.80 26.17
CA PRO A 69 -0.35 20.71 24.98
C PRO A 69 -0.24 22.08 24.31
N ARG A 70 0.93 22.38 23.76
CA ARG A 70 1.14 23.64 23.02
C ARG A 70 0.20 23.69 21.82
N ALA A 71 -0.35 24.87 21.53
CA ALA A 71 -1.26 25.08 20.40
C ALA A 71 -0.67 24.56 19.06
N GLU A 72 0.63 24.78 18.85
CA GLU A 72 1.38 24.28 17.69
C GLU A 72 1.29 22.76 17.52
N THR A 73 1.35 22.00 18.63
CA THR A 73 1.25 20.54 18.62
C THR A 73 -0.15 20.07 18.21
N VAL A 74 -1.19 20.78 18.67
CA VAL A 74 -2.59 20.48 18.33
C VAL A 74 -2.86 20.77 16.85
N VAL A 75 -2.38 21.91 16.34
CA VAL A 75 -2.50 22.27 14.92
C VAL A 75 -1.79 21.25 14.03
N LEU A 76 -0.57 20.85 14.39
CA LEU A 76 0.18 19.85 13.64
C LEU A 76 -0.53 18.48 13.66
N ALA A 77 -1.02 18.03 14.81
CA ALA A 77 -1.76 16.77 14.93
C ALA A 77 -3.05 16.79 14.09
N PHE A 78 -3.77 17.92 14.07
CA PHE A 78 -4.97 18.09 13.26
C PHE A 78 -4.66 18.03 11.77
N ALA A 79 -3.60 18.72 11.32
CA ALA A 79 -3.18 18.71 9.92
C ALA A 79 -2.83 17.28 9.45
N ARG A 80 -2.10 16.53 10.28
CA ARG A 80 -1.72 15.14 10.05
C ARG A 80 -2.92 14.21 9.96
N ALA A 81 -3.84 14.27 10.92
CA ALA A 81 -5.06 13.48 10.91
C ALA A 81 -5.92 13.80 9.68
N SER A 82 -6.09 15.08 9.36
CA SER A 82 -6.85 15.52 8.17
C SER A 82 -6.25 14.98 6.88
N ARG A 83 -4.92 14.97 6.77
CA ARG A 83 -4.22 14.42 5.60
C ARG A 83 -4.42 12.91 5.48
N ALA A 84 -4.28 12.16 6.56
CA ALA A 84 -4.53 10.72 6.58
C ALA A 84 -5.97 10.39 6.15
N VAL A 85 -6.96 11.14 6.64
CA VAL A 85 -8.37 10.98 6.25
C VAL A 85 -8.55 11.24 4.75
N ARG A 86 -8.02 12.34 4.21
CA ARG A 86 -8.10 12.63 2.76
C ARG A 86 -7.46 11.53 1.92
N LEU A 87 -6.32 11.00 2.37
CA LEU A 87 -5.66 9.89 1.71
C LEU A 87 -6.58 8.66 1.68
N THR A 88 -7.21 8.29 2.80
CA THR A 88 -8.16 7.17 2.80
C THR A 88 -9.31 7.35 1.81
N PHE A 89 -9.88 8.56 1.69
CA PHE A 89 -10.92 8.85 0.70
C PHE A 89 -10.44 8.78 -0.75
N ALA A 90 -9.22 9.24 -1.01
CA ALA A 90 -8.60 9.13 -2.33
C ALA A 90 -8.42 7.65 -2.73
N LEU A 91 -7.94 6.82 -1.80
CA LEU A 91 -7.81 5.37 -1.99
C LEU A 91 -9.18 4.72 -2.28
N GLN A 92 -10.21 5.05 -1.52
CA GLN A 92 -11.57 4.54 -1.75
C GLN A 92 -12.08 4.89 -3.15
N THR A 93 -11.87 6.14 -3.58
CA THR A 93 -12.32 6.62 -4.88
C THR A 93 -11.59 5.90 -6.02
N ASP A 94 -10.28 5.75 -5.91
CA ASP A 94 -9.49 5.04 -6.93
C ASP A 94 -9.88 3.56 -7.03
N LEU A 95 -10.12 2.85 -5.91
CA LEU A 95 -10.58 1.46 -5.93
C LEU A 95 -11.93 1.32 -6.66
N VAL A 96 -12.89 2.22 -6.37
CA VAL A 96 -14.18 2.24 -7.05
C VAL A 96 -14.02 2.51 -8.54
N GLU A 97 -13.15 3.45 -8.92
CA GLU A 97 -12.89 3.74 -10.32
C GLU A 97 -12.20 2.60 -11.05
N LYS A 98 -11.23 1.92 -10.42
CA LYS A 98 -10.56 0.74 -10.99
C LYS A 98 -11.54 -0.39 -11.26
N LEU A 99 -12.44 -0.68 -10.31
CA LEU A 99 -13.49 -1.67 -10.51
C LEU A 99 -14.40 -1.28 -11.69
N ARG A 100 -14.87 -0.02 -11.74
CA ARG A 100 -15.71 0.47 -12.84
C ARG A 100 -15.01 0.39 -14.21
N ARG A 101 -13.72 0.73 -14.27
CA ARG A 101 -12.91 0.60 -15.50
C ARG A 101 -12.78 -0.87 -15.91
N ALA A 102 -12.54 -1.76 -14.94
CA ALA A 102 -12.44 -3.20 -15.20
C ALA A 102 -13.76 -3.77 -15.73
N GLU A 103 -14.90 -3.36 -15.16
CA GLU A 103 -16.24 -3.70 -15.62
C GLU A 103 -16.51 -3.22 -17.05
N ALA A 104 -16.25 -1.95 -17.33
CA ALA A 104 -16.47 -1.35 -18.65
C ALA A 104 -15.60 -2.03 -19.73
N ALA A 105 -14.39 -2.47 -19.38
CA ALA A 105 -13.49 -3.18 -20.26
C ALA A 105 -13.77 -4.70 -20.37
N GLY A 106 -14.74 -5.25 -19.61
CA GLY A 106 -14.97 -6.69 -19.53
C GLY A 106 -13.78 -7.48 -18.94
N SER A 107 -12.90 -6.81 -18.22
CA SER A 107 -11.63 -7.33 -17.68
C SER A 107 -11.72 -7.71 -16.20
N LEU A 108 -12.94 -7.96 -15.70
CA LEU A 108 -13.18 -8.22 -14.28
C LEU A 108 -12.43 -9.44 -13.75
N SER A 109 -12.26 -10.47 -14.58
CA SER A 109 -11.44 -11.64 -14.24
C SER A 109 -9.97 -11.25 -14.01
N ALA A 110 -9.42 -10.36 -14.84
CA ALA A 110 -8.06 -9.87 -14.67
C ALA A 110 -7.94 -8.97 -13.43
N TYR A 111 -8.95 -8.13 -13.15
CA TYR A 111 -9.00 -7.31 -11.93
C TYR A 111 -9.05 -8.17 -10.66
N VAL A 112 -9.93 -9.19 -10.63
CA VAL A 112 -10.03 -10.12 -9.49
C VAL A 112 -8.74 -10.93 -9.37
N ALA A 113 -8.21 -11.42 -10.49
CA ALA A 113 -6.94 -12.13 -10.51
C ALA A 113 -5.79 -11.23 -10.05
N GLU A 114 -5.76 -9.93 -10.37
CA GLU A 114 -4.76 -8.97 -9.88
C GLU A 114 -4.96 -8.65 -8.39
N ALA A 115 -6.21 -8.46 -7.95
CA ALA A 115 -6.55 -8.19 -6.55
C ALA A 115 -6.21 -9.37 -5.61
N PHE A 116 -6.20 -10.59 -6.15
CA PHE A 116 -5.75 -11.81 -5.46
C PHE A 116 -4.39 -12.31 -5.93
N ALA A 117 -3.79 -11.68 -6.94
CA ALA A 117 -2.50 -12.11 -7.44
C ALA A 117 -1.49 -11.79 -6.36
N PRO A 118 -0.57 -12.73 -6.04
CA PRO A 118 0.57 -12.38 -5.24
C PRO A 118 1.30 -11.22 -5.92
N THR A 119 1.52 -10.14 -5.18
CA THR A 119 2.08 -8.83 -5.56
C THR A 119 3.41 -8.95 -6.33
N THR A 120 4.02 -10.14 -6.30
CA THR A 120 5.08 -10.67 -7.20
C THR A 120 5.00 -10.26 -8.67
N GLN A 121 3.82 -10.00 -9.25
CA GLN A 121 3.68 -9.61 -10.66
C GLN A 121 3.41 -8.12 -10.90
N ARG A 122 3.36 -7.30 -9.85
CA ARG A 122 3.22 -5.85 -10.02
C ARG A 122 4.55 -5.32 -10.51
N THR A 123 4.65 -5.19 -11.83
CA THR A 123 5.85 -4.68 -12.51
C THR A 123 6.20 -3.34 -11.88
N ALA A 124 7.33 -3.27 -11.19
CA ALA A 124 7.81 -2.03 -10.59
C ALA A 124 7.79 -0.93 -11.66
N PRO A 125 7.25 0.27 -11.38
CA PRO A 125 7.21 1.35 -12.35
C PRO A 125 8.64 1.59 -12.84
N SER A 126 8.86 1.34 -14.13
CA SER A 126 10.17 1.53 -14.74
C SER A 126 10.59 3.00 -14.55
N PRO A 127 11.79 3.29 -14.01
CA PRO A 127 12.26 4.66 -13.80
C PRO A 127 12.48 5.43 -15.11
N ALA A 128 12.33 4.77 -16.27
CA ALA A 128 12.37 5.36 -17.59
C ALA A 128 10.97 5.59 -18.22
N ALA A 129 9.89 5.48 -17.43
CA ALA A 129 8.56 5.79 -17.91
C ALA A 129 8.50 7.25 -18.38
N GLU A 130 8.06 7.46 -19.62
CA GLU A 130 7.86 8.79 -20.18
C GLU A 130 7.03 9.66 -19.23
N PRO A 131 7.30 10.98 -19.17
CA PRO A 131 6.56 11.88 -18.30
C PRO A 131 5.07 11.68 -18.56
N THR A 132 4.36 11.21 -17.53
CA THR A 132 2.93 11.01 -17.63
C THR A 132 2.26 12.34 -18.01
N PRO A 133 1.14 12.32 -18.76
CA PRO A 133 0.42 13.54 -19.10
C PRO A 133 0.05 14.37 -17.87
N GLU A 134 -0.07 13.73 -16.70
CA GLU A 134 -0.25 14.37 -15.41
C GLU A 134 0.99 15.16 -14.96
N ARG A 135 2.19 14.58 -15.09
CA ARG A 135 3.46 15.26 -14.78
C ARG A 135 3.67 16.48 -15.69
N ALA A 136 3.41 16.33 -16.99
CA ALA A 136 3.47 17.45 -17.93
C ALA A 136 2.47 18.57 -17.60
N ARG A 137 1.25 18.22 -17.17
CA ARG A 137 0.25 19.20 -16.72
C ARG A 137 0.71 19.92 -15.44
N LYS A 138 1.38 19.23 -14.53
CA LYS A 138 1.91 19.82 -13.30
C LYS A 138 3.07 20.76 -13.56
N ASP A 139 4.00 20.38 -14.43
CA ASP A 139 5.10 21.26 -14.84
C ASP A 139 4.54 22.57 -15.43
N ALA A 140 3.47 22.47 -16.22
CA ALA A 140 2.76 23.64 -16.74
C ALA A 140 2.12 24.49 -15.63
N ILE A 141 1.46 23.85 -14.64
CA ILE A 141 0.87 24.56 -13.49
C ILE A 141 1.97 25.20 -12.63
N ALA A 142 3.08 24.52 -12.39
CA ALA A 142 4.22 25.02 -11.63
C ALA A 142 4.82 26.27 -12.29
N GLY A 143 4.91 26.29 -13.62
CA GLY A 143 5.30 27.48 -14.38
C GLY A 143 4.38 28.67 -14.11
N VAL A 144 3.07 28.49 -14.32
CA VAL A 144 2.07 29.56 -14.08
C VAL A 144 2.09 30.04 -12.62
N LEU A 145 2.25 29.12 -11.68
CA LEU A 145 2.28 29.43 -10.26
C LEU A 145 3.54 30.23 -9.89
N THR A 146 4.68 29.88 -10.49
CA THR A 146 5.95 30.62 -10.31
C THR A 146 5.80 32.06 -10.80
N ASP A 147 5.16 32.26 -11.95
CA ASP A 147 4.91 33.60 -12.50
C ASP A 147 4.01 34.44 -11.56
N ILE A 148 2.91 33.86 -11.08
CA ILE A 148 1.99 34.53 -10.13
C ILE A 148 2.72 34.88 -8.83
N VAL A 149 3.54 33.98 -8.32
CA VAL A 149 4.30 34.19 -7.09
C VAL A 149 5.35 35.30 -7.28
N HIS A 150 6.01 35.33 -8.44
CA HIS A 150 6.97 36.39 -8.79
C HIS A 150 6.28 37.76 -8.83
N ASP A 151 5.10 37.86 -9.45
CA ASP A 151 4.30 39.08 -9.48
C ASP A 151 3.84 39.51 -8.07
N ALA A 152 3.44 38.56 -7.23
CA ALA A 152 2.95 38.84 -5.88
C ALA A 152 4.06 39.19 -4.87
N ALA A 153 5.29 38.71 -5.08
CA ALA A 153 6.43 38.99 -4.22
C ALA A 153 7.02 40.38 -4.48
N GLY A 154 6.90 40.90 -5.70
CA GLY A 154 7.61 42.10 -6.14
C GLY A 154 9.13 41.91 -6.04
N ASP A 155 9.86 42.95 -5.62
CA ASP A 155 11.33 42.87 -5.46
C ASP A 155 11.78 42.17 -4.17
N ASN A 156 10.87 41.57 -3.40
CA ASN A 156 11.21 40.91 -2.14
C ASN A 156 11.58 39.42 -2.36
N GLN A 157 12.87 39.17 -2.50
CA GLN A 157 13.45 37.84 -2.73
C GLN A 157 13.09 36.81 -1.63
N GLU A 158 13.11 37.20 -0.35
CA GLU A 158 12.78 36.28 0.75
C GLU A 158 11.30 35.87 0.73
N ARG A 159 10.43 36.80 0.30
CA ARG A 159 9.01 36.52 0.13
C ARG A 159 8.78 35.61 -1.07
N LEU A 160 9.51 35.82 -2.17
CA LEU A 160 9.48 34.99 -3.37
C LEU A 160 9.87 33.54 -3.04
N GLU A 161 11.01 33.32 -2.40
CA GLU A 161 11.49 31.98 -2.04
C GLU A 161 10.52 31.24 -1.13
N ARG A 162 9.95 31.93 -0.13
CA ARG A 162 8.96 31.35 0.78
C ARG A 162 7.69 30.93 0.06
N LEU A 163 7.17 31.78 -0.83
CA LEU A 163 5.95 31.49 -1.57
C LEU A 163 6.17 30.38 -2.61
N ILE A 164 7.32 30.35 -3.30
CA ILE A 164 7.68 29.24 -4.21
C ILE A 164 7.76 27.94 -3.42
N HIS A 165 8.37 27.95 -2.24
CA HIS A 165 8.45 26.76 -1.40
C HIS A 165 7.07 26.27 -0.94
N GLU A 166 6.22 27.16 -0.40
CA GLU A 166 4.86 26.79 0.02
C GLU A 166 4.00 26.28 -1.15
N ALA A 167 4.11 26.92 -2.30
CA ALA A 167 3.40 26.57 -3.51
C ALA A 167 3.87 25.22 -4.07
N GLY A 168 5.19 24.96 -4.07
CA GLY A 168 5.78 23.69 -4.44
C GLY A 168 5.36 22.56 -3.49
N GLU A 169 5.36 22.79 -2.19
CA GLU A 169 4.86 21.82 -1.19
C GLU A 169 3.38 21.49 -1.46
N ARG A 170 2.53 22.49 -1.70
CA ARG A 170 1.11 22.27 -2.02
C ARG A 170 0.88 21.54 -3.34
N LEU A 171 1.68 21.83 -4.36
CA LEU A 171 1.55 21.19 -5.67
C LEU A 171 2.03 19.73 -5.64
N ASN A 172 3.08 19.46 -4.85
CA ASN A 172 3.64 18.13 -4.63
C ASN A 172 2.80 17.31 -3.64
N GLU A 173 2.02 17.94 -2.76
CA GLU A 173 1.15 17.24 -1.81
C GLU A 173 0.19 16.29 -2.52
N THR A 174 -0.30 16.65 -3.72
CA THR A 174 -1.16 15.78 -4.53
C THR A 174 -0.38 14.64 -5.22
N ASP A 175 0.87 14.84 -5.62
CA ASP A 175 1.70 13.77 -6.25
C ASP A 175 2.14 12.72 -5.25
N ARG A 176 2.36 13.14 -4.00
CA ARG A 176 2.72 12.22 -2.92
C ARG A 176 1.70 11.09 -2.78
N PHE A 177 0.45 11.33 -3.19
CA PHE A 177 -0.63 10.36 -3.21
C PHE A 177 -0.85 9.66 -4.55
N ALA A 178 -0.46 10.26 -5.68
CA ALA A 178 -0.57 9.61 -6.98
C ALA A 178 0.37 8.38 -7.06
N ASP A 179 1.60 8.53 -6.56
CA ASP A 179 2.56 7.44 -6.53
C ASP A 179 2.31 6.46 -5.36
N ILE A 180 1.61 6.88 -4.30
CA ILE A 180 1.47 6.05 -3.08
C ILE A 180 0.85 4.69 -3.37
N LEU A 181 -0.04 4.61 -4.35
CA LEU A 181 -0.72 3.38 -4.74
C LEU A 181 0.13 2.44 -5.61
N ALA A 182 1.18 2.99 -6.23
CA ALA A 182 2.16 2.22 -6.99
C ALA A 182 3.29 1.68 -6.10
N ARG A 183 3.43 2.20 -4.88
CA ARG A 183 4.44 1.76 -3.91
C ARG A 183 4.01 0.46 -3.22
N PRO A 184 4.97 -0.32 -2.69
CA PRO A 184 4.66 -1.41 -1.77
C PRO A 184 3.78 -0.91 -0.62
N MET A 185 2.79 -1.71 -0.24
CA MET A 185 1.95 -1.52 0.95
C MET A 185 2.77 -1.24 2.21
N SER A 186 3.93 -1.88 2.41
CA SER A 186 4.84 -1.51 3.51
C SER A 186 5.26 -0.04 3.47
N GLU A 187 5.54 0.54 2.30
CA GLU A 187 5.87 1.96 2.19
C GLU A 187 4.65 2.85 2.42
N VAL A 188 3.47 2.42 1.96
CA VAL A 188 2.20 3.13 2.23
C VAL A 188 1.93 3.19 3.73
N VAL A 189 2.04 2.06 4.42
CA VAL A 189 1.84 1.96 5.87
C VAL A 189 2.88 2.81 6.61
N ALA A 190 4.16 2.72 6.22
CA ALA A 190 5.22 3.55 6.78
C ALA A 190 4.91 5.04 6.63
N HIS A 191 4.46 5.44 5.44
CA HIS A 191 4.12 6.82 5.13
C HIS A 191 2.94 7.32 5.96
N VAL A 192 1.86 6.55 6.04
CA VAL A 192 0.69 6.89 6.86
C VAL A 192 1.07 7.00 8.34
N CYS A 193 1.84 6.05 8.87
CA CYS A 193 2.31 6.12 10.26
C CYS A 193 3.21 7.32 10.51
N ALA A 194 4.15 7.63 9.60
CA ALA A 194 5.01 8.81 9.70
C ALA A 194 4.19 10.11 9.68
N GLU A 195 3.18 10.20 8.81
CA GLU A 195 2.25 11.33 8.79
C GLU A 195 1.50 11.44 10.12
N LEU A 196 1.08 10.34 10.73
CA LEU A 196 0.45 10.36 12.05
C LEU A 196 1.44 10.58 13.21
N GLY A 197 2.75 10.57 12.95
CA GLY A 197 3.79 10.58 13.98
C GLY A 197 3.82 9.31 14.84
N LEU A 198 3.37 8.19 14.27
CA LEU A 198 3.38 6.87 14.88
C LEU A 198 4.58 6.07 14.37
N ASP A 199 5.16 5.25 15.25
CA ASP A 199 6.13 4.24 14.86
C ASP A 199 5.39 2.92 14.59
N PRO A 200 5.36 2.43 13.35
CA PRO A 200 4.70 1.17 13.03
C PRO A 200 5.42 -0.01 13.71
N ASP A 201 4.65 -0.87 14.38
CA ASP A 201 5.16 -2.14 14.91
C ASP A 201 5.38 -3.12 13.75
N TRP A 202 6.51 -2.96 13.07
CA TRP A 202 6.86 -3.79 11.93
C TRP A 202 6.95 -5.28 12.28
N THR A 203 7.31 -5.64 13.51
CA THR A 203 7.41 -7.04 13.94
C THR A 203 6.05 -7.73 13.93
N ARG A 204 5.00 -6.99 14.30
CA ARG A 204 3.61 -7.45 14.19
C ARG A 204 3.12 -7.37 12.75
N LEU A 205 3.43 -6.28 12.04
CA LEU A 205 2.93 -6.03 10.68
C LEU A 205 3.53 -7.00 9.64
N SER A 206 4.77 -7.46 9.83
CA SER A 206 5.43 -8.43 8.94
C SER A 206 4.72 -9.79 8.88
N ARG A 207 3.81 -10.07 9.82
CA ARG A 207 3.00 -11.30 9.86
C ARG A 207 1.66 -11.16 9.12
N GLN A 208 1.32 -9.96 8.65
CA GLN A 208 0.10 -9.74 7.89
C GLN A 208 0.25 -10.34 6.49
N ALA A 209 -0.86 -10.78 5.89
CA ALA A 209 -0.85 -11.45 4.59
C ALA A 209 -0.14 -10.62 3.51
N TRP A 210 -0.43 -9.32 3.44
CA TRP A 210 0.21 -8.41 2.49
C TRP A 210 1.73 -8.29 2.70
N ALA A 211 2.23 -8.38 3.93
CA ALA A 211 3.65 -8.22 4.23
C ALA A 211 4.46 -9.49 3.90
N VAL A 212 3.88 -10.66 4.16
CA VAL A 212 4.45 -11.95 3.74
C VAL A 212 4.53 -12.00 2.21
N GLU A 213 3.47 -11.58 1.54
CA GLU A 213 3.39 -11.54 0.08
C GLU A 213 4.41 -10.58 -0.54
N GLU A 214 4.63 -9.41 0.05
CA GLU A 214 5.69 -8.50 -0.35
C GLU A 214 7.09 -9.12 -0.18
N ALA A 215 7.35 -9.76 0.97
CA ALA A 215 8.62 -10.46 1.22
C ALA A 215 8.89 -11.54 0.16
N ASP A 216 7.87 -12.35 -0.15
CA ASP A 216 7.96 -13.41 -1.16
C ASP A 216 8.12 -12.86 -2.58
N SER A 217 7.59 -11.65 -2.85
CA SER A 217 7.71 -10.97 -4.15
C SER A 217 9.10 -10.39 -4.43
N GLY A 218 9.90 -10.12 -3.41
CA GLY A 218 11.12 -9.33 -3.52
C GLY A 218 10.90 -7.83 -3.78
N VAL A 219 9.66 -7.36 -3.88
CA VAL A 219 9.28 -5.94 -3.98
C VAL A 219 8.90 -5.42 -2.59
N VAL A 220 9.86 -5.51 -1.67
CA VAL A 220 9.68 -5.13 -0.27
C VAL A 220 10.03 -3.65 -0.10
N GLY A 221 9.14 -2.89 0.55
CA GLY A 221 9.46 -1.52 0.95
C GLY A 221 10.62 -1.46 1.94
N GLU A 222 11.39 -0.37 1.91
CA GLU A 222 12.60 -0.21 2.74
C GLU A 222 12.38 -0.53 4.23
N ALA A 223 11.23 -0.11 4.78
CA ALA A 223 10.91 -0.28 6.18
C ALA A 223 10.71 -1.76 6.58
N LEU A 224 10.10 -2.56 5.71
CA LEU A 224 9.89 -3.99 5.93
C LEU A 224 11.18 -4.78 5.58
N ALA A 225 11.93 -4.34 4.58
CA ALA A 225 13.21 -4.95 4.21
C ALA A 225 14.25 -4.85 5.35
N ALA A 226 14.21 -3.78 6.14
CA ALA A 226 15.07 -3.60 7.30
C ALA A 226 14.82 -4.63 8.42
N LEU A 227 13.65 -5.30 8.44
CA LEU A 227 13.32 -6.33 9.42
C LEU A 227 13.81 -7.73 9.05
N ASP A 228 14.15 -7.98 7.79
CA ASP A 228 14.77 -9.25 7.43
C ASP A 228 16.27 -9.11 7.70
N PRO A 229 16.80 -9.62 8.84
CA PRO A 229 18.23 -9.79 8.98
C PRO A 229 18.61 -10.95 8.05
N GLN A 230 18.53 -10.76 6.73
CA GLN A 230 19.21 -11.64 5.81
C GLN A 230 20.65 -11.72 6.35
N PRO A 231 21.13 -12.89 6.79
CA PRO A 231 22.55 -13.03 7.03
C PRO A 231 23.17 -12.69 5.69
N LYS A 232 23.89 -11.56 5.60
CA LYS A 232 24.68 -11.21 4.43
C LYS A 232 25.48 -12.46 4.09
N THR A 233 25.01 -13.24 3.13
CA THR A 233 25.73 -14.42 2.67
C THR A 233 27.01 -13.81 2.14
N PRO A 234 28.16 -14.04 2.81
CA PRO A 234 29.39 -13.42 2.36
C PRO A 234 29.53 -13.78 0.88
N PRO A 235 29.86 -12.79 0.01
CA PRO A 235 29.96 -13.05 -1.41
C PRO A 235 30.82 -14.29 -1.56
N LEU A 236 30.26 -15.33 -2.17
CA LEU A 236 30.99 -16.53 -2.54
C LEU A 236 32.06 -16.06 -3.51
N THR A 237 33.21 -15.63 -2.98
CA THR A 237 34.42 -15.46 -3.76
C THR A 237 34.60 -16.78 -4.47
N PRO A 238 34.57 -16.80 -5.82
CA PRO A 238 34.84 -18.03 -6.54
C PRO A 238 36.23 -18.47 -6.09
N ALA A 239 36.27 -19.55 -5.31
CA ALA A 239 37.50 -20.22 -4.97
C ALA A 239 38.16 -20.51 -6.30
N LYS A 240 39.32 -19.86 -6.55
CA LYS A 240 40.18 -20.19 -7.69
C LYS A 240 40.40 -21.70 -7.64
N ALA A 241 39.76 -22.40 -8.57
CA ALA A 241 39.95 -23.82 -8.81
C ALA A 241 41.40 -24.01 -9.27
N GLY A 242 42.28 -24.21 -8.29
CA GLY A 242 43.57 -24.84 -8.49
C GLY A 242 43.35 -26.32 -8.74
N ALA A 243 43.81 -26.77 -9.91
CA ALA A 243 43.79 -28.13 -10.38
C ALA A 243 44.38 -29.14 -9.39
N GLN A 244 43.71 -30.28 -9.25
CA GLN A 244 44.24 -31.66 -9.15
C GLN A 244 43.01 -32.56 -8.96
N ALA A 245 42.51 -33.23 -10.01
CA ALA A 245 43.02 -34.49 -10.55
C ALA A 245 43.23 -35.54 -9.45
N GLU A 246 42.19 -36.30 -9.11
CA GLU A 246 42.35 -37.72 -8.83
C GLU A 246 41.03 -38.50 -8.89
N SER A 247 41.14 -39.62 -9.61
CA SER A 247 40.14 -40.63 -9.91
C SER A 247 39.63 -41.36 -8.68
N GLN A 248 38.33 -41.65 -8.62
CA GLN A 248 37.74 -42.85 -8.01
C GLN A 248 36.23 -42.82 -8.35
N GLU A 249 35.78 -43.44 -9.43
CA GLU A 249 35.57 -44.89 -9.58
C GLU A 249 34.67 -45.48 -8.48
N TRP A 250 33.38 -45.12 -8.44
CA TRP A 250 32.35 -45.96 -7.83
C TRP A 250 31.08 -46.02 -8.70
N ARG A 251 31.03 -47.10 -9.47
CA ARG A 251 29.89 -47.98 -9.75
C ARG A 251 28.50 -47.36 -9.93
N SER A 252 28.08 -47.37 -11.18
CA SER A 252 26.69 -47.45 -11.61
C SER A 252 25.96 -48.63 -10.95
N GLY A 253 24.75 -48.37 -10.45
CA GLY A 253 23.74 -49.37 -10.12
C GLY A 253 22.35 -48.72 -10.17
N PRO A 254 21.35 -49.33 -10.83
CA PRO A 254 20.03 -48.72 -11.00
C PRO A 254 19.14 -49.04 -9.79
N VAL A 255 18.37 -48.06 -9.31
CA VAL A 255 17.29 -48.31 -8.36
C VAL A 255 15.98 -47.83 -8.96
N ALA A 256 15.25 -48.79 -9.52
CA ALA A 256 13.81 -48.74 -9.60
C ALA A 256 13.23 -49.06 -8.23
N ALA A 257 12.29 -48.26 -7.73
CA ALA A 257 11.24 -48.72 -6.81
C ALA A 257 10.18 -47.62 -6.63
N ALA A 258 9.05 -47.81 -7.32
CA ALA A 258 7.79 -47.20 -6.95
C ALA A 258 7.23 -47.88 -5.69
N ALA A 259 6.84 -47.11 -4.69
CA ALA A 259 6.00 -47.54 -3.57
C ALA A 259 5.05 -46.37 -3.24
N ARG A 260 3.79 -46.44 -3.71
CA ARG A 260 2.61 -46.81 -2.91
C ARG A 260 2.42 -45.94 -1.66
N LEU A 261 1.87 -44.74 -1.88
CA LEU A 261 1.13 -43.95 -0.89
C LEU A 261 -0.31 -44.47 -0.85
N SER A 262 -0.55 -45.51 -0.06
CA SER A 262 -1.90 -46.03 0.21
C SER A 262 -1.87 -46.70 1.58
N ASP A 263 -1.74 -45.93 2.65
CA ASP A 263 -2.07 -46.37 4.02
C ASP A 263 -1.95 -45.17 4.97
N ILE A 264 -2.99 -44.33 5.02
CA ILE A 264 -3.20 -43.38 6.12
C ILE A 264 -4.50 -43.81 6.81
N PRO A 265 -4.46 -44.36 8.04
CA PRO A 265 -5.65 -44.72 8.78
C PRO A 265 -6.38 -43.45 9.24
N LEU A 266 -7.59 -43.24 8.72
CA LEU A 266 -8.52 -42.22 9.21
C LEU A 266 -9.06 -42.68 10.58
N GLY A 267 -8.66 -41.98 11.64
CA GLY A 267 -9.22 -42.15 12.98
C GLY A 267 -10.69 -41.70 13.08
N PRO A 268 -11.42 -42.16 14.13
CA PRO A 268 -12.85 -41.91 14.27
C PRO A 268 -13.16 -40.43 14.52
N ARG A 269 -14.16 -39.92 13.81
CA ARG A 269 -14.76 -38.59 14.05
C ARG A 269 -15.48 -38.56 15.40
N PRO A 270 -15.32 -37.50 16.21
CA PRO A 270 -16.14 -37.30 17.40
C PRO A 270 -17.58 -36.94 16.99
N SER A 271 -18.55 -37.59 17.64
CA SER A 271 -19.98 -37.28 17.52
C SER A 271 -20.30 -35.91 18.13
N PRO A 272 -21.19 -35.12 17.53
CA PRO A 272 -21.70 -33.91 18.15
C PRO A 272 -22.64 -34.29 19.31
N GLY A 273 -22.34 -33.74 20.49
CA GLY A 273 -23.29 -33.60 21.60
C GLY A 273 -24.01 -32.26 21.52
#